data_AF-S3B3K6-F1
#
_entry.id   AF-S3B3K6-F1
#
_cell.length_a   1.000
_cell.length_b   1.000
_cell.length_c   1.000
_cell.angle_alpha   90.00
_cell.angle_beta   90.00
_cell.angle_gamma   90.00
#
_symmetry.space_group_name_H-M   'P 1'
#
loop_
_entity.id
_entity.type
_entity.pdbx_description
1 polymer ?
#
loop_
_entity_poly.entity_id
_entity_poly.type
_entity_poly.pdbx_seq_one_letter_code
_entity_poly.pdbx_strand_id
1 'polypeptide(L)'
;MAVIGGEAPASYEEDWTTAPSLAEVSDYGRFPLTFAGLDGRRYPVAVERFGIEAPDETSAGPLHASWGRPDAGAEQAYAFLVEALESGPDGLDRRGRALAGYLAGCLAADGTDLLRVTVAARPGAPALDDELHLLVRSGKTTTRLALAPLPATSANEETEYRIACVTTLLGEFLRINNVDAVTFDVTFGTHDIDLNVADPDAAFRAGWAGDGHWLIAEDSDDETDDVLWALDAASLRAALTQSEQNMIEASRAQSLIWEFDFTTPEAPGDELVSWLARELLTTIVTKTTGSSQTPPLLAYAKNFPLESVLAGEGDSCLLLVGAQRTALVHVSG
;
A
#
# COMPACT_ATOMS: atom_id res chain seq x y z
N MET A 1 -2.77 -14.54 -2.36
CA MET A 1 -2.24 -14.25 -3.71
C MET A 1 -1.22 -13.12 -3.59
N ALA A 2 -0.24 -13.08 -4.48
CA ALA A 2 0.71 -11.99 -4.65
C ALA A 2 0.33 -11.17 -5.89
N VAL A 3 0.49 -9.85 -5.80
CA VAL A 3 0.41 -8.94 -6.95
C VAL A 3 1.82 -8.75 -7.51
N ILE A 4 2.00 -9.01 -8.79
CA ILE A 4 3.29 -8.87 -9.47
C ILE A 4 3.13 -7.82 -10.58
N GLY A 5 3.73 -6.66 -10.37
CA GLY A 5 3.77 -5.56 -11.32
C GLY A 5 5.08 -5.55 -12.13
N GLY A 6 5.07 -4.86 -13.27
CA GLY A 6 6.31 -4.59 -14.01
C GLY A 6 6.06 -3.73 -15.25
N GLU A 7 7.09 -2.99 -15.65
CA GLU A 7 7.10 -2.19 -16.87
C GLU A 7 8.22 -2.64 -17.81
N ALA A 8 7.94 -2.59 -19.11
CA ALA A 8 8.93 -2.86 -20.15
C ALA A 8 8.75 -1.90 -21.35
N PRO A 9 9.83 -1.59 -22.09
CA PRO A 9 9.69 -0.86 -23.34
C PRO A 9 8.86 -1.64 -24.36
N ALA A 10 7.94 -0.96 -25.02
CA ALA A 10 7.22 -1.47 -26.18
C ALA A 10 8.15 -1.46 -27.41
N SER A 11 8.12 -2.53 -28.20
CA SER A 11 8.95 -2.66 -29.41
C SER A 11 8.47 -1.80 -30.59
N TYR A 12 7.22 -1.34 -30.58
CA TYR A 12 6.62 -0.41 -31.56
C TYR A 12 5.35 0.26 -30.99
N GLU A 13 4.94 1.40 -31.59
CA GLU A 13 3.87 2.28 -31.10
C GLU A 13 2.46 1.97 -31.67
N GLU A 14 2.32 1.16 -32.72
CA GLU A 14 1.04 0.97 -33.43
C GLU A 14 0.00 0.16 -32.65
N ASP A 15 -1.23 0.68 -32.55
CA ASP A 15 -2.41 0.01 -32.01
C ASP A 15 -2.60 -1.42 -32.49
N TRP A 16 -2.76 -2.34 -31.52
CA TRP A 16 -3.17 -3.68 -31.84
C TRP A 16 -4.59 -3.61 -32.36
N THR A 17 -4.82 -3.81 -33.65
CA THR A 17 -6.19 -3.89 -34.18
C THR A 17 -6.82 -5.26 -33.92
N THR A 18 -5.99 -6.26 -33.61
CA THR A 18 -6.35 -7.66 -33.26
C THR A 18 -5.49 -8.15 -32.10
N ALA A 19 -5.85 -9.27 -31.47
CA ALA A 19 -5.01 -9.87 -30.44
C ALA A 19 -3.59 -10.17 -31.00
N PRO A 20 -2.52 -9.75 -30.32
CA PRO A 20 -1.15 -10.02 -30.77
C PRO A 20 -0.80 -11.49 -30.66
N SER A 21 0.25 -11.89 -31.37
CA SER A 21 0.78 -13.25 -31.31
C SER A 21 1.42 -13.56 -29.95
N LEU A 22 1.51 -14.85 -29.61
CA LEU A 22 2.18 -15.30 -28.38
C LEU A 22 3.66 -14.90 -28.33
N ALA A 23 4.31 -14.81 -29.50
CA ALA A 23 5.70 -14.38 -29.61
C ALA A 23 5.82 -12.89 -29.22
N GLU A 24 4.96 -12.03 -29.78
CA GLU A 24 4.91 -10.62 -29.41
C GLU A 24 4.63 -10.45 -27.91
N VAL A 25 3.62 -11.13 -27.35
CA VAL A 25 3.31 -11.04 -25.91
C VAL A 25 4.46 -11.51 -25.02
N SER A 26 5.25 -12.50 -25.47
CA SER A 26 6.44 -12.94 -24.75
C SER A 26 7.54 -11.88 -24.74
N ASP A 27 7.68 -11.13 -25.83
CA ASP A 27 8.66 -10.05 -25.99
C ASP A 27 8.27 -8.81 -25.19
N TYR A 28 7.00 -8.41 -25.24
CA TYR A 28 6.44 -7.28 -24.49
C TYR A 28 6.37 -7.55 -22.99
N GLY A 29 5.87 -8.72 -22.60
CA GLY A 29 5.49 -9.01 -21.22
C GLY A 29 6.65 -9.31 -20.28
N ARG A 30 7.90 -9.41 -20.79
CA ARG A 30 9.15 -9.77 -20.08
C ARG A 30 8.89 -10.40 -18.72
N PHE A 31 8.37 -11.62 -18.76
CA PHE A 31 7.76 -12.24 -17.58
C PHE A 31 8.71 -12.20 -16.39
N PRO A 32 8.36 -11.50 -15.28
CA PRO A 32 9.29 -11.32 -14.19
C PRO A 32 9.64 -12.69 -13.61
N LEU A 33 10.92 -12.86 -13.25
CA LEU A 33 11.46 -14.11 -12.71
C LEU A 33 11.12 -14.27 -11.23
N THR A 34 9.85 -14.08 -10.90
CA THR A 34 9.36 -13.96 -9.53
C THR A 34 8.22 -14.93 -9.22
N PHE A 35 7.77 -15.72 -10.20
CA PHE A 35 6.71 -16.70 -9.99
C PHE A 35 7.24 -17.97 -9.32
N ALA A 36 6.39 -18.68 -8.57
CA ALA A 36 6.76 -20.00 -8.05
C ALA A 36 7.04 -20.99 -9.21
N GLY A 37 8.13 -21.76 -9.11
CA GLY A 37 8.53 -22.74 -10.14
C GLY A 37 10.05 -22.86 -10.30
N LEU A 38 10.49 -23.75 -11.20
CA LEU A 38 11.91 -24.07 -11.42
C LEU A 38 12.72 -22.94 -12.06
N ASP A 39 12.09 -22.08 -12.85
CA ASP A 39 12.74 -21.00 -13.60
C ASP A 39 12.17 -19.61 -13.31
N GLY A 40 11.18 -19.53 -12.41
CA GLY A 40 10.50 -18.29 -12.06
C GLY A 40 9.62 -17.69 -13.16
N ARG A 41 9.36 -18.43 -14.25
CA ARG A 41 8.73 -17.90 -15.48
C ARG A 41 7.30 -18.38 -15.66
N ARG A 42 6.59 -17.67 -16.54
CA ARG A 42 5.31 -18.07 -17.12
C ARG A 42 5.36 -17.93 -18.62
N TYR A 43 4.66 -18.83 -19.32
CA TYR A 43 4.71 -18.97 -20.77
C TYR A 43 3.32 -18.69 -21.34
N PRO A 44 3.12 -17.66 -22.17
CA PRO A 44 1.83 -17.40 -22.82
C PRO A 44 1.34 -18.60 -23.64
N VAL A 45 0.07 -18.97 -23.47
CA VAL A 45 -0.59 -20.03 -24.25
C VAL A 45 -1.84 -19.55 -24.97
N ALA A 46 -2.47 -18.48 -24.50
CA ALA A 46 -3.55 -17.79 -25.19
C ALA A 46 -3.57 -16.30 -24.80
N VAL A 47 -4.11 -15.46 -25.68
CA VAL A 47 -4.19 -14.02 -25.49
C VAL A 47 -5.55 -13.54 -25.99
N GLU A 48 -6.23 -12.77 -25.15
CA GLU A 48 -7.46 -12.07 -25.50
C GLU A 48 -7.20 -10.57 -25.44
N ARG A 49 -7.70 -9.83 -26.43
CA ARG A 49 -7.58 -8.37 -26.50
C ARG A 49 -8.92 -7.73 -26.16
N PHE A 50 -8.85 -6.70 -25.33
CA PHE A 50 -9.94 -5.80 -24.98
C PHE A 50 -9.50 -4.38 -25.36
N GLY A 51 -10.34 -3.68 -26.11
CA GLY A 51 -10.14 -2.25 -26.32
C GLY A 51 -10.39 -1.53 -25.01
N ILE A 52 -9.56 -0.54 -24.71
CA ILE A 52 -9.81 0.41 -23.63
C ILE A 52 -10.05 1.77 -24.27
N GLU A 53 -11.11 2.43 -23.84
CA GLU A 53 -11.39 3.79 -24.31
C GLU A 53 -10.32 4.71 -23.73
N ALA A 54 -9.84 5.65 -24.55
CA ALA A 54 -8.94 6.67 -24.06
C ALA A 54 -9.64 7.39 -22.90
N PRO A 55 -8.95 7.60 -21.76
CA PRO A 55 -9.50 8.37 -20.67
C PRO A 55 -10.00 9.72 -21.22
N ASP A 56 -11.24 10.09 -20.90
CA ASP A 56 -11.69 11.44 -21.22
C ASP A 56 -10.82 12.47 -20.45
N GLU A 57 -10.79 13.73 -20.87
CA GLU A 57 -9.99 14.77 -20.18
C GLU A 57 -10.38 14.95 -18.70
N THR A 58 -11.49 14.34 -18.27
CA THR A 58 -12.01 14.31 -16.90
C THR A 58 -11.74 13.00 -16.17
N SER A 59 -11.03 12.04 -16.79
CA SER A 59 -10.65 10.76 -16.23
C SER A 59 -9.79 11.03 -15.00
N ALA A 60 -10.44 10.86 -13.86
CA ALA A 60 -9.80 10.92 -12.59
C ALA A 60 -9.09 9.58 -12.41
N GLY A 61 -7.77 9.61 -12.25
CA GLY A 61 -6.89 8.44 -12.32
C GLY A 61 -7.11 7.38 -11.23
N PRO A 62 -6.06 6.62 -10.84
CA PRO A 62 -6.19 5.44 -9.97
C PRO A 62 -6.97 5.65 -8.67
N LEU A 63 -6.86 6.86 -8.09
CA LEU A 63 -7.57 7.24 -6.87
C LEU A 63 -9.10 7.25 -7.07
N HIS A 64 -9.61 7.70 -8.21
CA HIS A 64 -11.04 7.67 -8.50
C HIS A 64 -11.56 6.24 -8.66
N ALA A 65 -10.81 5.41 -9.39
CA ALA A 65 -11.16 4.01 -9.61
C ALA A 65 -11.23 3.26 -8.27
N SER A 66 -10.34 3.58 -7.34
CA SER A 66 -10.34 3.02 -5.98
C SER A 66 -11.60 3.34 -5.17
N TRP A 67 -12.34 4.39 -5.55
CA TRP A 67 -13.58 4.79 -4.89
C TRP A 67 -14.81 4.07 -5.45
N GLY A 68 -14.59 3.01 -6.24
CA GLY A 68 -15.65 2.17 -6.80
C GLY A 68 -16.24 2.72 -8.08
N ARG A 69 -15.54 3.64 -8.75
CA ARG A 69 -15.94 4.23 -10.03
C ARG A 69 -14.78 4.13 -11.04
N PRO A 70 -14.37 2.94 -11.47
CA PRO A 70 -13.42 2.85 -12.57
C PRO A 70 -13.98 3.56 -13.80
N ASP A 71 -13.14 4.30 -14.52
CA ASP A 71 -13.53 4.87 -15.80
C ASP A 71 -13.64 3.77 -16.87
N ALA A 72 -14.10 4.14 -18.07
CA ALA A 72 -14.25 3.21 -19.18
C ALA A 72 -12.93 2.49 -19.55
N GLY A 73 -11.78 3.13 -19.30
CA GLY A 73 -10.45 2.53 -19.53
C GLY A 73 -10.10 1.46 -18.51
N ALA A 74 -10.48 1.64 -17.24
CA ALA A 74 -10.18 0.73 -16.14
C ALA A 74 -11.27 -0.33 -15.87
N GLU A 75 -12.50 -0.15 -16.35
CA GLU A 75 -13.66 -0.99 -16.01
C GLU A 75 -13.43 -2.48 -16.33
N GLN A 76 -12.87 -2.78 -17.50
CA GLN A 76 -12.62 -4.16 -17.91
C GLN A 76 -11.51 -4.82 -17.09
N ALA A 77 -10.43 -4.08 -16.76
CA ALA A 77 -9.36 -4.57 -15.89
C ALA A 77 -9.88 -4.82 -14.46
N TYR A 78 -10.72 -3.91 -13.96
CA TYR A 78 -11.38 -4.04 -12.67
C TYR A 78 -12.27 -5.29 -12.62
N ALA A 79 -13.08 -5.53 -13.64
CA ALA A 79 -13.92 -6.72 -13.72
C ALA A 79 -13.09 -8.03 -13.64
N PHE A 80 -11.96 -8.11 -14.34
CA PHE A 80 -11.07 -9.27 -14.26
C PHE A 80 -10.43 -9.44 -12.89
N LEU A 81 -9.99 -8.35 -12.26
CA LEU A 81 -9.42 -8.39 -10.91
C LEU A 81 -10.45 -8.88 -9.89
N VAL A 82 -11.67 -8.33 -9.94
CA VAL A 82 -12.76 -8.74 -9.04
C VAL A 82 -13.12 -10.20 -9.25
N GLU A 83 -13.29 -10.66 -10.50
CA GLU A 83 -13.59 -12.07 -10.81
C GLU A 83 -12.53 -13.01 -10.23
N ALA A 84 -11.25 -12.71 -10.45
CA ALA A 84 -10.15 -13.52 -9.95
C ALA A 84 -10.10 -13.54 -8.41
N LEU A 85 -10.27 -12.40 -7.77
CA LEU A 85 -10.19 -12.26 -6.32
C LEU A 85 -11.43 -12.84 -5.59
N GLU A 86 -12.62 -12.72 -6.17
CA GLU A 86 -13.87 -13.26 -5.60
C GLU A 86 -13.94 -14.79 -5.65
N SER A 87 -13.21 -15.42 -6.57
CA SER A 87 -13.15 -16.88 -6.69
C SER A 87 -12.52 -17.59 -5.47
N GLY A 88 -11.91 -16.82 -4.55
CA GLY A 88 -11.35 -17.31 -3.29
C GLY A 88 -12.40 -17.70 -2.24
N PRO A 89 -12.03 -18.50 -1.22
CA PRO A 89 -12.97 -19.05 -0.23
C PRO A 89 -13.68 -18.00 0.64
N ASP A 90 -13.07 -16.83 0.81
CA ASP A 90 -13.61 -15.74 1.65
C ASP A 90 -14.28 -14.63 0.83
N GLY A 91 -14.26 -14.72 -0.51
CA GLY A 91 -14.73 -13.68 -1.42
C GLY A 91 -13.94 -12.36 -1.32
N LEU A 92 -14.46 -11.31 -1.96
CA LEU A 92 -13.89 -9.97 -1.94
C LEU A 92 -14.78 -8.98 -1.19
N ASP A 93 -14.30 -8.46 -0.06
CA ASP A 93 -14.98 -7.39 0.67
C ASP A 93 -14.82 -6.02 -0.03
N ARG A 94 -15.44 -4.99 0.54
CA ARG A 94 -15.41 -3.63 -0.03
C ARG A 94 -14.00 -3.05 -0.16
N ARG A 95 -13.11 -3.36 0.78
CA ARG A 95 -11.72 -2.87 0.79
C ARG A 95 -10.91 -3.52 -0.31
N GLY A 96 -11.08 -4.84 -0.47
CA GLY A 96 -10.46 -5.58 -1.57
C GLY A 96 -10.96 -5.11 -2.94
N ARG A 97 -12.25 -4.74 -3.06
CA ARG A 97 -12.78 -4.10 -4.28
C ARG A 97 -12.17 -2.72 -4.52
N ALA A 98 -12.04 -1.90 -3.49
CA ALA A 98 -11.38 -0.59 -3.60
C ALA A 98 -9.92 -0.74 -4.08
N LEU A 99 -9.17 -1.68 -3.52
CA LEU A 99 -7.80 -1.97 -3.97
C LEU A 99 -7.77 -2.50 -5.41
N ALA A 100 -8.70 -3.38 -5.78
CA ALA A 100 -8.83 -3.84 -7.17
C ALA A 100 -9.13 -2.68 -8.13
N GLY A 101 -9.97 -1.73 -7.72
CA GLY A 101 -10.26 -0.51 -8.47
C GLY A 101 -9.00 0.35 -8.64
N TYR A 102 -8.26 0.58 -7.56
CA TYR A 102 -6.98 1.30 -7.60
C TYR A 102 -5.99 0.66 -8.58
N LEU A 103 -5.78 -0.65 -8.46
CA LEU A 103 -4.87 -1.41 -9.32
C LEU A 103 -5.31 -1.41 -10.79
N ALA A 104 -6.62 -1.51 -11.05
CA ALA A 104 -7.17 -1.39 -12.40
C ALA A 104 -6.89 -0.01 -13.00
N GLY A 105 -7.11 1.05 -12.21
CA GLY A 105 -6.81 2.42 -12.61
C GLY A 105 -5.32 2.64 -12.88
N CYS A 106 -4.43 2.15 -12.02
CA CYS A 106 -2.98 2.21 -12.26
C CYS A 106 -2.57 1.47 -13.53
N LEU A 107 -3.18 0.30 -13.77
CA LEU A 107 -2.86 -0.51 -14.93
C LEU A 107 -3.37 0.14 -16.24
N ALA A 108 -4.56 0.74 -16.22
CA ALA A 108 -5.19 1.35 -17.38
C ALA A 108 -4.76 2.80 -17.64
N ALA A 109 -4.05 3.43 -16.70
CA ALA A 109 -3.54 4.79 -16.84
C ALA A 109 -2.75 4.93 -18.15
N ASP A 110 -3.17 5.87 -19.00
CA ASP A 110 -2.60 6.14 -20.33
C ASP A 110 -2.58 4.93 -21.27
N GLY A 111 -3.37 3.90 -20.98
CA GLY A 111 -3.42 2.67 -21.74
C GLY A 111 -4.22 2.82 -23.04
N THR A 112 -3.78 2.11 -24.09
CA THR A 112 -4.50 2.02 -25.38
C THR A 112 -5.17 0.66 -25.59
N ASP A 113 -4.58 -0.40 -25.03
CA ASP A 113 -5.06 -1.77 -25.18
C ASP A 113 -4.84 -2.57 -23.90
N LEU A 114 -5.84 -3.36 -23.51
CA LEU A 114 -5.75 -4.34 -22.42
C LEU A 114 -5.70 -5.76 -23.00
N LEU A 115 -4.73 -6.54 -22.57
CA LEU A 115 -4.63 -7.96 -22.87
C LEU A 115 -4.85 -8.80 -21.62
N ARG A 116 -5.69 -9.82 -21.74
CA ARG A 116 -5.72 -10.95 -20.80
C ARG A 116 -4.86 -12.06 -21.37
N VAL A 117 -3.87 -12.49 -20.60
CA VAL A 117 -2.91 -13.51 -21.03
C VAL A 117 -3.12 -14.78 -20.22
N THR A 118 -3.48 -15.87 -20.89
CA THR A 118 -3.46 -17.20 -20.28
C THR A 118 -2.05 -17.75 -20.34
N VAL A 119 -1.55 -18.27 -19.22
CA VAL A 119 -0.17 -18.75 -19.11
C VAL A 119 -0.09 -20.21 -18.69
N ALA A 120 1.06 -20.83 -18.95
CA ALA A 120 1.46 -22.13 -18.44
C ALA A 120 2.76 -22.03 -17.63
N ALA A 121 2.98 -22.97 -16.71
CA ALA A 121 4.21 -23.03 -15.92
C ALA A 121 5.45 -23.43 -16.73
N ARG A 122 5.27 -24.12 -17.87
CA ARG A 122 6.35 -24.56 -18.77
C ARG A 122 5.86 -24.58 -20.23
N PRO A 123 6.76 -24.53 -21.23
CA PRO A 123 6.38 -24.64 -22.63
C PRO A 123 5.59 -25.93 -22.91
N GLY A 124 4.42 -25.80 -23.54
CA GLY A 124 3.55 -26.92 -23.91
C GLY A 124 2.79 -27.58 -22.75
N ALA A 125 2.89 -27.05 -21.53
CA ALA A 125 2.08 -27.50 -20.40
C ALA A 125 0.64 -26.92 -20.48
N PRO A 126 -0.31 -27.49 -19.73
CA PRO A 126 -1.65 -26.93 -19.60
C PRO A 126 -1.65 -25.50 -19.04
N ALA A 127 -2.73 -24.76 -19.31
CA ALA A 127 -2.97 -23.46 -18.72
C ALA A 127 -3.09 -23.54 -17.19
N LEU A 128 -2.67 -22.48 -16.52
CA LEU A 128 -2.91 -22.26 -15.10
C LEU A 128 -4.25 -21.54 -14.93
N ASP A 129 -5.14 -22.10 -14.12
CA ASP A 129 -6.49 -21.58 -13.88
C ASP A 129 -6.55 -20.69 -12.62
N ASP A 130 -5.48 -20.70 -11.79
CA ASP A 130 -5.36 -19.99 -10.52
C ASP A 130 -4.55 -18.69 -10.61
N GLU A 131 -4.23 -18.23 -11.83
CA GLU A 131 -3.47 -17.01 -12.07
C GLU A 131 -4.21 -16.07 -13.04
N LEU A 132 -4.20 -14.77 -12.73
CA LEU A 132 -4.63 -13.72 -13.65
C LEU A 132 -3.41 -12.96 -14.15
N HIS A 133 -3.30 -12.77 -15.47
CA HIS A 133 -2.24 -11.94 -16.05
C HIS A 133 -2.86 -10.92 -16.99
N LEU A 134 -2.69 -9.66 -16.65
CA LEU A 134 -3.12 -8.50 -17.42
C LEU A 134 -1.90 -7.74 -17.92
N LEU A 135 -1.94 -7.31 -19.18
CA LEU A 135 -0.93 -6.48 -19.79
C LEU A 135 -1.62 -5.29 -20.46
N VAL A 136 -1.27 -4.08 -20.06
CA VAL A 136 -1.68 -2.85 -20.74
C VAL A 136 -0.48 -2.26 -21.45
N ARG A 137 -0.73 -1.68 -22.62
CA ARG A 137 0.27 -0.88 -23.31
C ARG A 137 -0.10 0.59 -23.26
N SER A 138 0.89 1.43 -22.99
CA SER A 138 0.79 2.88 -23.01
C SER A 138 1.93 3.44 -23.87
N GLY A 139 1.64 3.80 -25.12
CA GLY A 139 2.64 4.32 -26.05
C GLY A 139 3.89 3.44 -26.19
N LYS A 140 5.01 3.88 -25.59
CA LYS A 140 6.32 3.19 -25.62
C LYS A 140 6.55 2.25 -24.45
N THR A 141 5.59 2.06 -23.57
CA THR A 141 5.72 1.17 -22.41
C THR A 141 4.60 0.15 -22.39
N THR A 142 4.87 -0.99 -21.77
CA THR A 142 3.86 -1.97 -21.38
C THR A 142 3.92 -2.15 -19.88
N THR A 143 2.78 -1.98 -19.24
CA THR A 143 2.56 -2.18 -17.81
C THR A 143 1.85 -3.49 -17.61
N ARG A 144 2.33 -4.29 -16.66
CA ARG A 144 1.77 -5.59 -16.34
C ARG A 144 1.26 -5.62 -14.93
N LEU A 145 0.18 -6.36 -14.75
CA LEU A 145 -0.27 -6.84 -13.46
C LEU A 145 -0.55 -8.34 -13.53
N ALA A 146 -0.02 -9.11 -12.58
CA ALA A 146 -0.39 -10.51 -12.39
C ALA A 146 -0.83 -10.79 -10.95
N LEU A 147 -1.87 -11.60 -10.80
CA LEU A 147 -2.26 -12.23 -9.54
C LEU A 147 -1.86 -13.69 -9.58
N ALA A 148 -1.02 -14.12 -8.65
CA ALA A 148 -0.55 -15.51 -8.56
C ALA A 148 -0.51 -16.00 -7.11
N PRO A 149 -0.38 -17.32 -6.85
CA PRO A 149 -0.13 -17.83 -5.51
C PRO A 149 1.12 -17.20 -4.86
N LEU A 150 1.06 -16.94 -3.55
CA LEU A 150 2.18 -16.37 -2.81
C LEU A 150 3.38 -17.34 -2.83
N PRO A 151 4.59 -16.88 -3.19
CA PRO A 151 5.79 -17.68 -2.96
C PRO A 151 6.00 -17.89 -1.45
N ALA A 152 6.54 -19.04 -1.06
CA ALA A 152 6.85 -19.30 0.35
C ALA A 152 8.02 -18.42 0.80
N THR A 153 7.75 -17.38 1.60
CA THR A 153 8.73 -16.48 2.21
C THR A 153 8.87 -16.74 3.71
N SER A 154 9.96 -16.29 4.33
CA SER A 154 10.10 -16.36 5.79
C SER A 154 9.21 -15.30 6.48
N ALA A 155 8.77 -15.57 7.71
CA ALA A 155 7.84 -14.69 8.45
C ALA A 155 8.41 -13.28 8.73
N ASN A 156 9.74 -13.13 8.82
CA ASN A 156 10.38 -11.82 9.03
C ASN A 156 10.40 -10.99 7.75
N GLU A 157 10.76 -11.60 6.62
CA GLU A 157 10.70 -10.95 5.30
C GLU A 157 9.26 -10.54 4.96
N GLU A 158 8.28 -11.35 5.37
CA GLU A 158 6.86 -11.05 5.18
C GLU A 158 6.42 -9.78 5.91
N THR A 159 6.91 -9.52 7.12
CA THR A 159 6.50 -8.34 7.89
C THR A 159 7.07 -7.04 7.31
N GLU A 160 8.35 -7.02 6.94
CA GLU A 160 8.98 -5.84 6.36
C GLU A 160 8.42 -5.53 4.98
N TYR A 161 8.22 -6.58 4.17
CA TYR A 161 7.55 -6.46 2.88
C TYR A 161 6.13 -5.89 3.03
N ARG A 162 5.37 -6.37 4.03
CA ARG A 162 4.02 -5.88 4.29
C ARG A 162 3.98 -4.41 4.69
N ILE A 163 4.90 -3.99 5.57
CA ILE A 163 5.04 -2.57 5.94
C ILE A 163 5.38 -1.75 4.70
N ALA A 164 6.35 -2.17 3.88
CA ALA A 164 6.73 -1.47 2.66
C ALA A 164 5.54 -1.33 1.69
N CYS A 165 4.76 -2.40 1.48
CA CYS A 165 3.57 -2.33 0.62
C CYS A 165 2.50 -1.39 1.16
N VAL A 166 2.19 -1.46 2.46
CA VAL A 166 1.13 -0.64 3.07
C VAL A 166 1.52 0.84 3.09
N THR A 167 2.77 1.15 3.43
CA THR A 167 3.29 2.53 3.45
C THR A 167 3.36 3.13 2.05
N THR A 168 3.80 2.35 1.05
CA THR A 168 3.77 2.77 -0.36
C THR A 168 2.34 3.07 -0.80
N LEU A 169 1.38 2.18 -0.51
CA LEU A 169 -0.02 2.41 -0.87
C LEU A 169 -0.58 3.65 -0.16
N LEU A 170 -0.32 3.84 1.14
CA LEU A 170 -0.75 5.03 1.87
C LEU A 170 -0.20 6.33 1.25
N GLY A 171 1.07 6.36 0.84
CA GLY A 171 1.67 7.52 0.19
C GLY A 171 1.02 7.90 -1.15
N GLU A 172 0.36 6.95 -1.82
CA GLU A 172 -0.41 7.25 -3.04
C GLU A 172 -1.73 7.96 -2.73
N PHE A 173 -2.33 7.68 -1.56
CA PHE A 173 -3.58 8.31 -1.09
C PHE A 173 -3.34 9.60 -0.30
N LEU A 174 -2.13 9.83 0.20
CA LEU A 174 -1.79 10.93 1.10
C LEU A 174 -0.71 11.78 0.43
N ARG A 175 -1.11 12.86 -0.24
CA ARG A 175 -0.22 13.80 -0.93
C ARG A 175 -0.42 15.21 -0.39
N ILE A 176 0.69 15.87 -0.13
CA ILE A 176 0.77 17.26 0.29
C ILE A 176 0.78 18.14 -0.96
N ASN A 177 -0.10 19.15 -1.00
CA ASN A 177 -0.26 20.06 -2.13
C ASN A 177 -0.47 19.36 -3.50
N ASN A 178 -1.00 18.13 -3.51
CA ASN A 178 -1.14 17.25 -4.68
C ASN A 178 0.17 16.85 -5.38
N VAL A 179 1.33 17.08 -4.75
CA VAL A 179 2.65 16.83 -5.35
C VAL A 179 3.43 15.81 -4.54
N ASP A 180 3.65 16.09 -3.25
CA ASP A 180 4.60 15.34 -2.43
C ASP A 180 3.88 14.23 -1.67
N ALA A 181 4.32 12.98 -1.82
CA ALA A 181 3.71 11.84 -1.15
C ALA A 181 4.14 11.80 0.32
N VAL A 182 3.18 11.57 1.22
CA VAL A 182 3.47 11.32 2.63
C VAL A 182 4.17 9.97 2.74
N THR A 183 5.35 9.98 3.33
CA THR A 183 6.19 8.79 3.55
C THR A 183 6.10 8.32 4.99
N PHE A 184 6.17 7.01 5.17
CA PHE A 184 6.18 6.37 6.49
C PHE A 184 7.42 5.49 6.59
N ASP A 185 8.40 5.93 7.36
CA ASP A 185 9.63 5.19 7.64
C ASP A 185 9.51 4.48 8.98
N VAL A 186 9.58 3.14 8.95
CA VAL A 186 9.43 2.31 10.15
C VAL A 186 10.74 1.60 10.46
N THR A 187 11.32 1.89 11.62
CA THR A 187 12.55 1.25 12.11
C THR A 187 12.27 0.45 13.38
N PHE A 188 12.78 -0.78 13.46
CA PHE A 188 12.67 -1.61 14.65
C PHE A 188 14.02 -1.73 15.36
N GLY A 189 13.99 -1.66 16.69
CA GLY A 189 15.15 -1.84 17.55
C GLY A 189 14.93 -2.90 18.62
N THR A 190 16.00 -3.29 19.31
CA THR A 190 15.97 -4.12 20.52
C THR A 190 16.63 -3.37 21.67
N HIS A 191 16.18 -3.62 22.90
CA HIS A 191 16.78 -3.06 24.11
C HIS A 191 16.84 -4.11 25.23
N ASP A 192 17.81 -3.95 26.14
CA ASP A 192 18.01 -4.82 27.31
C ASP A 192 17.51 -4.20 28.62
N ILE A 193 16.66 -3.17 28.52
CA ILE A 193 16.11 -2.43 29.66
C ILE A 193 15.00 -3.24 30.34
N ASP A 194 15.11 -3.47 31.65
CA ASP A 194 14.05 -4.10 32.45
C ASP A 194 12.92 -3.10 32.74
N LEU A 195 11.79 -3.30 32.07
CA LEU A 195 10.58 -2.48 32.22
C LEU A 195 9.59 -3.06 33.25
N ASN A 196 9.90 -4.20 33.88
CA ASN A 196 9.06 -4.77 34.93
C ASN A 196 9.41 -4.18 36.31
N VAL A 197 9.38 -2.85 36.38
CA VAL A 197 9.75 -2.04 37.55
C VAL A 197 8.62 -1.10 37.93
N ALA A 198 8.76 -0.41 39.07
CA ALA A 198 7.73 0.51 39.57
C ALA A 198 7.49 1.72 38.63
N ASP A 199 8.54 2.18 37.95
CA ASP A 199 8.49 3.29 37.00
C ASP A 199 9.21 2.89 35.68
N PRO A 200 8.46 2.26 34.75
CA PRO A 200 9.04 1.82 33.47
C PRO A 200 9.47 2.99 32.59
N ASP A 201 8.81 4.15 32.68
CA ASP A 201 9.16 5.34 31.90
C ASP A 201 10.55 5.87 32.32
N ALA A 202 10.77 6.04 33.63
CA ALA A 202 12.06 6.47 34.14
C ALA A 202 13.18 5.46 33.81
N ALA A 203 12.89 4.16 33.91
CA ALA A 203 13.86 3.12 33.56
C ALA A 203 14.21 3.13 32.05
N PHE A 204 13.22 3.30 31.18
CA PHE A 204 13.44 3.40 29.75
C PHE A 204 14.26 4.64 29.38
N ARG A 205 13.89 5.82 29.87
CA ARG A 205 14.62 7.08 29.65
C ARG A 205 16.09 7.00 30.09
N ALA A 206 16.37 6.37 31.23
CA ALA A 206 17.73 6.23 31.73
C ALA A 206 18.59 5.24 30.92
N GLY A 207 17.96 4.25 30.28
CA GLY A 207 18.65 3.17 29.58
C GLY A 207 18.66 3.27 28.06
N TRP A 208 17.79 4.09 27.47
CA TRP A 208 17.66 4.22 26.02
C TRP A 208 18.56 5.36 25.51
N ALA A 209 19.55 5.02 24.69
CA ALA A 209 20.53 5.98 24.16
C ALA A 209 20.00 6.88 23.03
N GLY A 210 18.70 6.79 22.70
CA GLY A 210 18.12 7.37 21.51
C GLY A 210 18.48 6.59 20.23
N ASP A 211 17.97 7.07 19.10
CA ASP A 211 18.38 6.64 17.76
C ASP A 211 19.38 7.63 17.10
N GLY A 212 19.76 8.70 17.81
CA GLY A 212 20.62 9.78 17.33
C GLY A 212 19.87 10.96 16.71
N HIS A 213 18.56 10.88 16.51
CA HIS A 213 17.73 11.89 15.86
C HIS A 213 16.50 12.30 16.68
N TRP A 214 15.84 11.35 17.33
CA TRP A 214 14.65 11.56 18.14
C TRP A 214 14.95 11.31 19.62
N LEU A 215 14.98 12.40 20.39
CA LEU A 215 15.21 12.37 21.83
C LEU A 215 13.88 12.36 22.59
N ILE A 216 13.86 11.76 23.78
CA ILE A 216 12.69 11.87 24.68
C ILE A 216 12.79 13.18 25.44
N ALA A 217 11.67 13.91 25.53
CA ALA A 217 11.60 15.23 26.17
C ALA A 217 12.11 15.22 27.62
N GLU A 218 12.97 16.16 27.97
CA GLU A 218 13.43 16.47 29.32
C GLU A 218 12.60 17.60 29.96
N ASP A 219 12.71 17.79 31.28
CA ASP A 219 11.94 18.82 32.01
C ASP A 219 12.20 20.27 31.52
N SER A 220 13.30 20.50 30.80
CA SER A 220 13.66 21.80 30.22
C SER A 220 13.09 22.05 28.84
N ASP A 221 12.60 21.02 28.17
CA ASP A 221 12.14 21.11 26.79
C ASP A 221 10.73 21.72 26.74
N ASP A 222 10.43 22.41 25.65
CA ASP A 222 9.11 22.95 25.34
C ASP A 222 8.50 22.30 24.10
N GLU A 223 7.24 22.62 23.82
CA GLU A 223 6.46 21.99 22.74
C GLU A 223 7.03 22.29 21.33
N THR A 224 7.95 23.24 21.21
CA THR A 224 8.60 23.58 19.94
C THR A 224 9.90 22.81 19.70
N ASP A 225 10.42 22.14 20.73
CA ASP A 225 11.63 21.33 20.62
C ASP A 225 11.39 20.04 19.83
N ASP A 226 12.44 19.57 19.15
CA ASP A 226 12.42 18.36 18.33
C ASP A 226 12.52 17.08 19.18
N VAL A 227 11.60 16.92 20.13
CA VAL A 227 11.60 15.84 21.13
C VAL A 227 10.28 15.07 21.17
N LEU A 228 10.33 13.84 21.69
CA LEU A 228 9.20 12.93 21.84
C LEU A 228 8.61 13.03 23.25
N TRP A 229 7.31 13.31 23.31
CA TRP A 229 6.54 13.44 24.54
C TRP A 229 5.84 12.13 24.89
N ALA A 230 5.87 11.75 26.18
CA ALA A 230 5.22 10.54 26.63
C ALA A 230 3.69 10.60 26.43
N LEU A 231 3.12 9.52 25.90
CA LEU A 231 1.69 9.34 25.75
C LEU A 231 1.20 8.22 26.64
N ASP A 232 0.17 8.50 27.45
CA ASP A 232 -0.56 7.43 28.11
C ASP A 232 -1.39 6.62 27.09
N ALA A 233 -1.87 5.44 27.50
CA ALA A 233 -2.59 4.54 26.60
C ALA A 233 -3.90 5.14 26.03
N ALA A 234 -4.53 6.07 26.75
CA ALA A 234 -5.76 6.72 26.29
C ALA A 234 -5.44 7.77 25.21
N SER A 235 -4.39 8.57 25.44
CA SER A 235 -3.89 9.61 24.56
C SER A 235 -3.31 9.02 23.28
N LEU A 236 -2.54 7.93 23.38
CA LEU A 236 -2.06 7.17 22.22
C LEU A 236 -3.25 6.69 21.36
N ARG A 237 -4.27 6.09 21.98
CA ARG A 237 -5.45 5.60 21.26
C ARG A 237 -6.17 6.76 20.56
N ALA A 238 -6.40 7.86 21.28
CA ALA A 238 -7.05 9.05 20.73
C ALA A 238 -6.26 9.65 19.55
N ALA A 239 -4.94 9.78 19.70
CA ALA A 239 -4.06 10.32 18.66
C ALA A 239 -4.06 9.44 17.40
N LEU A 240 -4.02 8.12 17.56
CA LEU A 240 -4.07 7.17 16.44
C LEU A 240 -5.43 7.18 15.75
N THR A 241 -6.53 7.24 16.51
CA THR A 241 -7.89 7.36 15.95
C THR A 241 -8.07 8.68 15.19
N GLN A 242 -7.59 9.80 15.74
CA GLN A 242 -7.67 11.09 15.07
C GLN A 242 -6.77 11.12 13.83
N SER A 243 -5.58 10.52 13.88
CA SER A 243 -4.70 10.41 12.70
C SER A 243 -5.35 9.61 11.57
N GLU A 244 -6.06 8.52 11.91
CA GLU A 244 -6.84 7.76 10.93
C GLU A 244 -7.91 8.63 10.26
N GLN A 245 -8.64 9.44 11.03
CA GLN A 245 -9.65 10.35 10.50
C GLN A 245 -9.01 11.43 9.60
N ASN A 246 -7.91 12.03 10.05
CA ASN A 246 -7.20 13.05 9.27
C ASN A 246 -6.67 12.49 7.94
N MET A 247 -6.17 11.24 7.92
CA MET A 247 -5.75 10.57 6.68
C MET A 247 -6.90 10.35 5.70
N ILE A 248 -8.08 9.96 6.20
CA ILE A 248 -9.29 9.83 5.36
C ILE A 248 -9.68 11.20 4.78
N GLU A 249 -9.70 12.24 5.61
CA GLU A 249 -10.03 13.61 5.17
C GLU A 249 -9.03 14.12 4.12
N ALA A 250 -7.73 13.92 4.35
CA ALA A 250 -6.67 14.30 3.41
C ALA A 250 -6.75 13.53 2.08
N SER A 251 -7.08 12.24 2.12
CA SER A 251 -7.31 11.44 0.90
C SER A 251 -8.52 11.94 0.12
N ARG A 252 -9.61 12.31 0.80
CA ARG A 252 -10.81 12.88 0.15
C ARG A 252 -10.51 14.19 -0.57
N ALA A 253 -9.73 15.07 0.07
CA ALA A 253 -9.37 16.38 -0.48
C ALA A 253 -8.60 16.30 -1.82
N GLN A 254 -7.94 15.16 -2.09
CA GLN A 254 -7.21 14.95 -3.34
C GLN A 254 -8.08 14.50 -4.51
N SER A 255 -9.29 13.99 -4.27
CA SER A 255 -10.15 13.64 -5.38
C SER A 255 -10.77 14.90 -5.96
N LEU A 256 -10.60 15.10 -7.26
CA LEU A 256 -11.31 16.12 -8.03
C LEU A 256 -12.79 15.77 -8.23
N ILE A 257 -13.37 14.88 -7.42
CA ILE A 257 -14.73 14.39 -7.63
C ILE A 257 -15.72 15.38 -7.04
N TRP A 258 -16.10 16.35 -7.87
CA TRP A 258 -17.23 17.25 -7.63
C TRP A 258 -18.56 16.49 -7.37
N GLU A 259 -18.61 15.19 -7.66
CA GLU A 259 -19.77 14.31 -7.51
C GLU A 259 -19.88 13.60 -6.15
N PHE A 260 -18.86 13.66 -5.29
CA PHE A 260 -19.03 13.24 -3.90
C PHE A 260 -19.62 14.39 -3.11
N ASP A 261 -20.94 14.32 -2.90
CA ASP A 261 -21.56 15.04 -1.81
C ASP A 261 -20.91 14.57 -0.50
N PHE A 262 -20.30 15.47 0.26
CA PHE A 262 -19.70 15.20 1.59
C PHE A 262 -20.68 14.53 2.58
N THR A 263 -21.97 14.44 2.23
CA THR A 263 -23.01 13.72 2.96
C THR A 263 -23.21 12.25 2.55
N THR A 264 -22.53 11.76 1.50
CA THR A 264 -22.62 10.36 1.07
C THR A 264 -21.92 9.46 2.09
N PRO A 265 -22.61 8.47 2.70
CA PRO A 265 -21.99 7.63 3.72
C PRO A 265 -20.96 6.68 3.09
N GLU A 266 -19.73 6.75 3.62
CA GLU A 266 -18.61 5.82 3.44
C GLU A 266 -18.25 5.51 1.97
N ALA A 267 -17.33 6.30 1.41
CA ALA A 267 -16.75 5.97 0.13
C ALA A 267 -15.83 4.74 0.29
N PRO A 268 -15.79 3.79 -0.66
CA PRO A 268 -14.89 2.63 -0.61
C PRO A 268 -13.40 3.00 -0.41
N GLY A 269 -12.98 4.18 -0.88
CA GLY A 269 -11.65 4.73 -0.63
C GLY A 269 -11.36 5.03 0.84
N ASP A 270 -12.37 5.49 1.60
CA ASP A 270 -12.23 5.73 3.04
C ASP A 270 -11.97 4.42 3.79
N GLU A 271 -12.71 3.37 3.42
CA GLU A 271 -12.56 2.03 4.00
C GLU A 271 -11.16 1.45 3.69
N LEU A 272 -10.61 1.75 2.51
CA LEU A 272 -9.25 1.34 2.12
C LEU A 272 -8.18 2.08 2.92
N VAL A 273 -8.24 3.41 3.02
CA VAL A 273 -7.27 4.22 3.79
C VAL A 273 -7.32 3.86 5.27
N SER A 274 -8.52 3.76 5.85
CA SER A 274 -8.73 3.28 7.23
C SER A 274 -8.10 1.90 7.45
N TRP A 275 -8.34 0.97 6.52
CA TRP A 275 -7.78 -0.37 6.62
C TRP A 275 -6.25 -0.38 6.53
N LEU A 276 -5.67 0.34 5.57
CA LEU A 276 -4.21 0.44 5.41
C LEU A 276 -3.56 1.02 6.68
N ALA A 277 -4.11 2.10 7.23
CA ALA A 277 -3.62 2.71 8.46
C ALA A 277 -3.65 1.74 9.65
N ARG A 278 -4.78 1.05 9.84
CA ARG A 278 -4.95 0.05 10.90
C ARG A 278 -4.05 -1.17 10.71
N GLU A 279 -3.86 -1.61 9.47
CA GLU A 279 -3.00 -2.74 9.14
C GLU A 279 -1.53 -2.42 9.39
N LEU A 280 -1.07 -1.21 9.02
CA LEU A 280 0.27 -0.72 9.33
C LEU A 280 0.50 -0.76 10.84
N LEU A 281 -0.38 -0.12 11.61
CA LEU A 281 -0.29 -0.07 13.07
C LEU A 281 -0.31 -1.47 13.68
N THR A 282 -1.24 -2.33 13.25
CA THR A 282 -1.37 -3.70 13.75
C THR A 282 -0.09 -4.50 13.52
N THR A 283 0.50 -4.35 12.33
CA THR A 283 1.74 -5.02 11.95
C THR A 283 2.92 -4.52 12.81
N ILE A 284 3.03 -3.20 13.01
CA ILE A 284 4.06 -2.58 13.85
C ILE A 284 3.91 -3.01 15.32
N VAL A 285 2.71 -2.93 15.88
CA VAL A 285 2.42 -3.35 17.26
C VAL A 285 2.76 -4.82 17.43
N THR A 286 2.32 -5.69 16.53
CA THR A 286 2.63 -7.13 16.60
C THR A 286 4.13 -7.40 16.59
N LYS A 287 4.90 -6.71 15.75
CA LYS A 287 6.37 -6.87 15.69
C LYS A 287 7.07 -6.35 16.95
N THR A 288 6.48 -5.35 17.62
CA THR A 288 7.00 -4.69 18.83
C THR A 288 6.65 -5.46 20.11
N THR A 289 5.41 -5.91 20.26
CA THR A 289 4.89 -6.50 21.51
C THR A 289 4.71 -8.02 21.42
N GLY A 290 4.85 -8.59 20.23
CA GLY A 290 4.61 -10.01 19.96
C GLY A 290 3.15 -10.37 19.71
N SER A 291 2.21 -9.44 19.85
CA SER A 291 0.78 -9.66 19.63
C SER A 291 0.04 -8.36 19.31
N SER A 292 -0.85 -8.37 18.32
CA SER A 292 -1.71 -7.22 18.01
C SER A 292 -2.67 -6.81 19.13
N GLN A 293 -2.95 -7.73 20.07
CA GLN A 293 -3.85 -7.50 21.21
C GLN A 293 -3.10 -6.93 22.43
N THR A 294 -1.77 -6.95 22.41
CA THR A 294 -0.95 -6.48 23.53
C THR A 294 -0.54 -5.04 23.26
N PRO A 295 -1.01 -4.07 24.06
CA PRO A 295 -0.61 -2.68 23.89
C PRO A 295 0.89 -2.51 24.16
N PRO A 296 1.53 -1.48 23.57
CA PRO A 296 2.87 -1.06 23.96
C PRO A 296 2.94 -0.77 25.47
N LEU A 297 4.11 -1.02 26.07
CA LEU A 297 4.37 -0.66 27.47
C LEU A 297 4.49 0.86 27.63
N LEU A 298 5.18 1.51 26.69
CA LEU A 298 5.36 2.95 26.65
C LEU A 298 5.16 3.43 25.21
N ALA A 299 4.75 4.68 25.06
CA ALA A 299 4.68 5.36 23.79
C ALA A 299 5.14 6.81 23.95
N TYR A 300 5.87 7.31 22.96
CA TYR A 300 6.30 8.69 22.89
C TYR A 300 6.02 9.23 21.50
N ALA A 301 5.59 10.48 21.37
CA ALA A 301 5.27 11.05 20.07
C ALA A 301 5.62 12.53 19.96
N LYS A 302 5.77 12.98 18.72
CA LYS A 302 5.82 14.39 18.32
C LYS A 302 4.89 14.62 17.15
N ASN A 303 4.16 15.73 17.16
CA ASN A 303 3.21 16.13 16.11
C ASN A 303 2.17 15.04 15.80
N PHE A 304 1.63 14.41 16.84
CA PHE A 304 0.46 13.53 16.75
C PHE A 304 -0.75 14.22 17.41
N PRO A 305 -1.94 14.22 16.78
CA PRO A 305 -2.33 13.56 15.52
C PRO A 305 -1.65 14.12 14.26
N LEU A 306 -1.62 13.35 13.16
CA LEU A 306 -0.88 13.64 11.91
C LEU A 306 -1.35 14.87 11.09
N GLU A 307 -2.05 15.84 11.70
CA GLU A 307 -2.55 17.03 11.01
C GLU A 307 -1.42 17.86 10.38
N SER A 308 -0.35 18.13 11.12
CA SER A 308 0.77 18.95 10.63
C SER A 308 1.51 18.32 9.45
N VAL A 309 1.72 17.00 9.46
CA VAL A 309 2.31 16.30 8.30
C VAL A 309 1.39 16.40 7.10
N LEU A 310 0.10 16.11 7.27
CA LEU A 310 -0.85 16.13 6.16
C LEU A 310 -1.06 17.53 5.57
N ALA A 311 -0.78 18.57 6.35
CA ALA A 311 -0.77 19.97 5.90
C ALA A 311 0.58 20.43 5.30
N GLY A 312 1.65 19.63 5.39
CA GLY A 312 3.00 20.03 4.95
C GLY A 312 3.68 21.04 5.87
N GLU A 313 3.29 21.05 7.15
CA GLU A 313 3.79 22.00 8.15
C GLU A 313 4.94 21.43 9.00
N GLY A 314 5.13 20.11 9.00
CA GLY A 314 6.28 19.47 9.65
C GLY A 314 6.15 17.95 9.74
N ASP A 315 7.21 17.31 10.24
CA ASP A 315 7.29 15.85 10.40
C ASP A 315 6.67 15.37 11.71
N SER A 316 6.20 14.12 11.74
CA SER A 316 5.71 13.45 12.94
C SER A 316 6.55 12.23 13.26
N CYS A 317 6.67 11.93 14.55
CA CYS A 317 7.38 10.73 14.99
C CYS A 317 6.63 10.05 16.13
N LEU A 318 6.54 8.72 16.07
CA LEU A 318 5.94 7.86 17.09
C LEU A 318 6.91 6.74 17.46
N LEU A 319 7.32 6.71 18.72
CA LEU A 319 8.09 5.62 19.32
C LEU A 319 7.16 4.74 20.14
N LEU A 320 7.06 3.46 19.78
CA LEU A 320 6.39 2.42 20.55
C LEU A 320 7.41 1.53 21.23
N VAL A 321 7.22 1.25 22.51
CA VAL A 321 8.14 0.44 23.32
C VAL A 321 7.41 -0.80 23.82
N GLY A 322 7.88 -1.97 23.40
CA GLY A 322 7.48 -3.28 23.93
C GLY A 322 8.40 -3.74 25.06
N ALA A 323 8.30 -5.01 25.44
CA ALA A 323 9.11 -5.56 26.53
C ALA A 323 10.62 -5.64 26.20
N GLN A 324 10.96 -5.84 24.92
CA GLN A 324 12.35 -6.03 24.45
C GLN A 324 12.65 -5.33 23.12
N ARG A 325 11.64 -4.69 22.54
CA ARG A 325 11.70 -4.14 21.18
C ARG A 325 11.10 -2.76 21.15
N THR A 326 11.65 -1.92 20.30
CA THR A 326 11.08 -0.63 19.93
C THR A 326 10.65 -0.62 18.47
N ALA A 327 9.66 0.20 18.17
CA ALA A 327 9.37 0.62 16.81
C ALA A 327 9.32 2.14 16.76
N LEU A 328 10.08 2.71 15.85
CA LEU A 328 10.06 4.14 15.55
C LEU A 328 9.39 4.32 14.20
N VAL A 329 8.34 5.14 14.17
CA VAL A 329 7.57 5.48 12.97
C VAL A 329 7.77 6.95 12.71
N HIS A 330 8.54 7.27 11.68
CA HIS A 330 8.72 8.62 11.18
C HIS A 330 7.77 8.85 10.02
N VAL A 331 7.03 9.95 10.04
CA VAL A 331 6.08 10.33 9.00
C VAL A 331 6.44 11.73 8.53
N SER A 332 6.68 11.88 7.23
CA SER A 332 7.07 13.14 6.59
C SER A 332 6.32 13.29 5.27
N GLY A 333 6.31 14.49 4.69
CA GLY A 333 5.87 14.66 3.30
C GLY A 333 6.45 15.90 2.65
#